data_AF-A0A524QR28-F1
#
_entry.id   AF-A0A524QR28-F1
#
_cell.length_a   1.000
_cell.length_b   1.000
_cell.length_c   1.000
_cell.angle_alpha   90.00
_cell.angle_beta   90.00
_cell.angle_gamma   90.00
#
_symmetry.space_group_name_H-M   'P 1'
#
loop_
_entity.id
_entity.type
_entity.pdbx_description
1 polymer ?
#
loop_
_entity_poly.entity_id
_entity_poly.type
_entity_poly.pdbx_seq_one_letter_code
_entity_poly.pdbx_strand_id
1 'polypeptide(L)'
;GRIAFIQCAGSRDKDHLPYCSGVCCRVSIKQALMVREMAPDTEAYVLYKDIRSPGQYEAFYQKAQEDTGIFFTKAEVTGVRNGGSGLMVEAEDTLLGANIRLEADLVVLATGMVPRSADGEQIRKYVDAKAVVKKGEEGAQLENAKKAVEELGYLEDAQILNLTYRQGPDLPVFKYDFPDSHFICFPYESRRTGIYPAGCVRAPLDAQTAREDGSGAALKAIQAMEVTAQGQAVHPRWGDMSFPEFALQRCTQCKRCTEECPFGTINEDAKGTPQPNLTRCRRCGICMGACPERIISFKDYSPEIVGSMIKSVNIPDEFDEKPRLLGLLCENDAYPALDAAGLKRIRHSKWIRFIPVRCLGSVNTVWIADALSSGFDGIILIGCKSGDDYQCHFIKGSELMETRSGNVQEKLKQLALEEERVQIVQIPLNEFDKLPEVVNAFSDEIESIGLNPFKGF
;
A
#
# COMPACT_ATOMS: atom_id res chain seq x y z
N GLY A 1 -8.09 -47.71 5.73
CA GLY A 1 -8.93 -46.66 6.36
C GLY A 1 -9.19 -45.55 5.35
N ARG A 2 -10.09 -44.63 5.65
CA ARG A 2 -10.48 -43.52 4.77
C ARG A 2 -10.15 -42.18 5.44
N ILE A 3 -9.36 -41.34 4.78
CA ILE A 3 -9.00 -40.00 5.26
C ILE A 3 -9.54 -38.96 4.30
N ALA A 4 -10.27 -37.96 4.80
CA ALA A 4 -10.77 -36.85 4.01
C ALA A 4 -10.03 -35.55 4.34
N PHE A 5 -9.32 -34.99 3.35
CA PHE A 5 -8.70 -33.68 3.40
C PHE A 5 -9.65 -32.62 2.85
N ILE A 6 -10.06 -31.67 3.68
CA ILE A 6 -10.93 -30.57 3.28
C ILE A 6 -10.06 -29.35 2.99
N GLN A 7 -9.99 -28.96 1.71
CA GLN A 7 -9.26 -27.77 1.30
C GLN A 7 -10.01 -26.50 1.66
N CYS A 8 -9.25 -25.41 1.80
CA CYS A 8 -9.79 -24.08 2.08
C CYS A 8 -10.62 -24.02 3.37
N ALA A 9 -10.29 -24.85 4.38
CA ALA A 9 -10.99 -24.82 5.66
C ALA A 9 -10.76 -23.45 6.34
N GLY A 10 -11.80 -22.60 6.32
CA GLY A 10 -11.74 -21.20 6.77
C GLY A 10 -10.98 -20.25 5.84
N SER A 11 -10.51 -20.68 4.67
CA SER A 11 -9.82 -19.83 3.68
C SER A 11 -10.67 -19.63 2.44
N ARG A 12 -10.45 -18.51 1.74
CA ARG A 12 -11.28 -18.08 0.60
C ARG A 12 -12.77 -18.03 0.98
N ASP A 13 -13.01 -17.58 2.21
CA ASP A 13 -14.32 -17.35 2.79
C ASP A 13 -14.43 -15.86 3.14
N LYS A 14 -15.44 -15.17 2.61
CA LYS A 14 -15.61 -13.73 2.81
C LYS A 14 -15.90 -13.39 4.27
N ASP A 15 -16.46 -14.34 5.03
CA ASP A 15 -16.88 -14.15 6.41
C ASP A 15 -15.82 -14.67 7.42
N HIS A 16 -14.72 -15.26 6.93
CA HIS A 16 -13.59 -15.71 7.76
C HIS A 16 -12.22 -15.24 7.23
N LEU A 17 -11.48 -16.05 6.46
CA LEU A 17 -10.25 -15.59 5.78
C LEU A 17 -10.54 -15.38 4.28
N PRO A 18 -10.67 -14.13 3.80
CA PRO A 18 -11.08 -13.82 2.43
C PRO A 18 -9.99 -14.06 1.38
N TYR A 19 -8.92 -14.78 1.74
CA TYR A 19 -7.74 -14.99 0.91
C TYR A 19 -7.30 -16.46 0.86
N CYS A 20 -6.46 -16.77 -0.12
CA CYS A 20 -5.85 -18.08 -0.25
C CYS A 20 -4.53 -18.11 0.53
N SER A 21 -4.32 -19.16 1.32
CA SER A 21 -3.09 -19.35 2.08
C SER A 21 -1.92 -19.93 1.27
N GLY A 22 -2.07 -20.13 -0.05
CA GLY A 22 -0.98 -20.47 -0.99
C GLY A 22 -0.30 -21.84 -0.84
N VAL A 23 -0.45 -22.51 0.30
CA VAL A 23 0.29 -23.74 0.64
C VAL A 23 -0.61 -24.94 0.92
N CYS A 24 -1.86 -24.73 1.36
CA CYS A 24 -2.76 -25.79 1.85
C CYS A 24 -2.93 -26.96 0.86
N CYS A 25 -3.19 -26.68 -0.43
CA CYS A 25 -3.33 -27.71 -1.45
C CYS A 25 -2.09 -28.62 -1.54
N ARG A 26 -0.90 -28.03 -1.58
CA ARG A 26 0.35 -28.76 -1.73
C ARG A 26 0.70 -29.55 -0.46
N VAL A 27 0.40 -28.99 0.71
CA VAL A 27 0.57 -29.68 2.00
C VAL A 27 -0.33 -30.91 2.07
N SER A 28 -1.60 -30.80 1.69
CA SER A 28 -2.51 -31.94 1.70
C SER A 28 -2.13 -33.01 0.67
N ILE A 29 -1.72 -32.62 -0.54
CA ILE A 29 -1.19 -33.58 -1.53
C ILE A 29 0.01 -34.34 -0.97
N LYS A 30 0.95 -33.62 -0.34
CA LYS A 30 2.11 -34.23 0.31
C LYS A 30 1.70 -35.21 1.41
N GLN A 31 0.78 -34.81 2.28
CA GLN A 31 0.31 -35.67 3.37
C GLN A 31 -0.45 -36.89 2.85
N ALA A 32 -1.26 -36.76 1.79
CA ALA A 32 -1.94 -37.88 1.15
C ALA A 32 -0.92 -38.90 0.61
N LEU A 33 0.08 -38.45 -0.14
CA LEU A 33 1.17 -39.31 -0.63
C LEU A 33 1.93 -39.98 0.52
N MET A 34 2.27 -39.25 1.59
CA MET A 34 2.94 -39.82 2.76
C MET A 34 2.09 -40.90 3.45
N VAL A 35 0.77 -40.68 3.55
CA VAL A 35 -0.15 -41.69 4.10
C VAL A 35 -0.17 -42.93 3.20
N ARG A 36 -0.24 -42.78 1.88
CA ARG A 36 -0.20 -43.90 0.93
C ARG A 36 1.10 -44.68 1.01
N GLU A 37 2.22 -44.01 1.26
CA GLU A 37 3.53 -44.66 1.47
C GLU A 37 3.58 -45.45 2.78
N MET A 38 3.07 -44.88 3.88
CA MET A 38 3.08 -45.53 5.20
C MET A 38 2.01 -46.61 5.38
N ALA A 39 0.87 -46.46 4.70
CA ALA A 39 -0.28 -47.35 4.79
C ALA A 39 -0.94 -47.53 3.40
N PRO A 40 -0.39 -48.43 2.55
CA PRO A 40 -0.81 -48.62 1.15
C PRO A 40 -2.26 -49.09 0.92
N ASP A 41 -2.99 -49.44 1.97
CA ASP A 41 -4.42 -49.80 1.92
C ASP A 41 -5.34 -48.63 2.36
N THR A 42 -4.79 -47.44 2.61
CA THR A 42 -5.55 -46.26 3.06
C THR A 42 -5.98 -45.40 1.89
N GLU A 43 -7.26 -45.06 1.80
CA GLU A 43 -7.78 -44.15 0.80
C GLU A 43 -7.72 -42.71 1.30
N ALA A 44 -7.19 -41.80 0.48
CA ALA A 44 -7.12 -40.38 0.77
C ALA A 44 -8.04 -39.61 -0.20
N TYR A 45 -9.03 -38.93 0.34
CA TYR A 45 -9.97 -38.10 -0.43
C TYR A 45 -9.61 -36.63 -0.22
N VAL A 46 -9.32 -35.90 -1.29
CA VAL A 46 -9.02 -34.47 -1.25
C VAL A 46 -10.20 -33.72 -1.87
N LEU A 47 -10.97 -33.04 -1.02
CA LEU A 47 -12.13 -32.23 -1.41
C LEU A 47 -11.70 -30.77 -1.61
N TYR A 48 -11.88 -30.21 -2.81
CA TYR A 48 -11.33 -28.91 -3.15
C TYR A 48 -12.27 -28.01 -3.95
N LYS A 49 -12.10 -26.69 -3.85
CA LYS A 49 -12.71 -25.72 -4.79
C LYS A 49 -11.87 -25.59 -6.07
N ASP A 50 -10.57 -25.35 -5.88
CA ASP A 50 -9.54 -25.38 -6.92
C ASP A 50 -8.25 -25.99 -6.33
N ILE A 51 -7.47 -26.70 -7.15
CA ILE A 51 -6.11 -27.10 -6.80
C ILE A 51 -5.15 -25.98 -7.23
N ARG A 52 -4.32 -25.49 -6.30
CA ARG A 52 -3.33 -24.44 -6.55
C ARG A 52 -1.91 -24.97 -6.38
N SER A 53 -1.33 -25.45 -7.49
CA SER A 53 0.01 -26.05 -7.62
C SER A 53 0.84 -25.34 -8.69
N PRO A 54 1.15 -24.04 -8.54
CA PRO A 54 1.78 -23.27 -9.62
C PRO A 54 3.19 -23.76 -9.99
N GLY A 55 3.57 -23.60 -11.25
CA GLY A 55 4.91 -23.91 -11.74
C GLY A 55 5.26 -25.40 -11.62
N GLN A 56 6.44 -25.71 -11.10
CA GLN A 56 6.91 -27.11 -10.99
C GLN A 56 6.10 -27.95 -9.99
N TYR A 57 5.30 -27.32 -9.12
CA TYR A 57 4.43 -28.04 -8.21
C TYR A 57 3.31 -28.82 -8.93
N GLU A 58 3.02 -28.52 -10.19
CA GLU A 58 2.03 -29.25 -10.97
C GLU A 58 2.43 -30.72 -11.19
N ALA A 59 3.72 -30.99 -11.41
CA ALA A 59 4.22 -32.35 -11.52
C ALA A 59 4.00 -33.16 -10.22
N PHE A 60 3.99 -32.48 -9.07
CA PHE A 60 3.71 -33.10 -7.78
C PHE A 60 2.22 -33.45 -7.63
N TYR A 61 1.34 -32.60 -8.13
CA TYR A 61 -0.10 -32.89 -8.22
C TYR A 61 -0.35 -34.06 -9.17
N GLN A 62 0.24 -34.05 -10.37
CA GLN A 62 0.14 -35.14 -11.34
C GLN A 62 0.57 -36.48 -10.75
N LYS A 63 1.72 -36.53 -10.06
CA LYS A 63 2.19 -37.75 -9.37
C LYS A 63 1.16 -38.28 -8.37
N ALA A 64 0.45 -37.40 -7.65
CA ALA A 64 -0.58 -37.83 -6.72
C ALA A 64 -1.84 -38.37 -7.42
N GLN A 65 -2.15 -37.90 -8.63
CA GLN A 65 -3.25 -38.44 -9.44
C GLN A 65 -2.96 -39.83 -10.00
N GLU A 66 -1.69 -40.20 -10.12
CA GLU A 66 -1.26 -41.53 -10.58
C GLU A 66 -1.44 -42.62 -9.48
N ASP A 67 -1.58 -42.22 -8.21
CA ASP A 67 -1.83 -43.15 -7.10
C ASP A 67 -3.33 -43.49 -7.02
N THR A 68 -3.66 -44.76 -7.20
CA THR A 68 -5.05 -45.25 -7.23
C THR A 68 -5.78 -45.15 -5.90
N GLY A 69 -5.09 -44.87 -4.79
CA GLY A 69 -5.69 -44.64 -3.47
C GLY A 69 -5.87 -43.16 -3.11
N ILE A 70 -5.55 -42.22 -4.02
CA ILE A 70 -5.79 -40.78 -3.82
C ILE A 70 -6.89 -40.32 -4.77
N PHE A 71 -7.97 -39.79 -4.19
CA PHE A 71 -9.14 -39.31 -4.91
C PHE A 71 -9.25 -37.81 -4.79
N PHE A 72 -9.32 -37.12 -5.92
CA PHE A 72 -9.52 -35.67 -5.98
C PHE A 72 -10.93 -35.37 -6.45
N THR A 73 -11.71 -34.67 -5.63
CA THR A 73 -13.08 -34.28 -5.98
C THR A 73 -13.25 -32.78 -5.78
N LYS A 74 -13.68 -32.09 -6.85
CA LYS A 74 -14.15 -30.72 -6.70
C LYS A 74 -15.45 -30.73 -5.92
N ALA A 75 -15.49 -30.04 -4.78
CA ALA A 75 -16.67 -29.92 -3.94
C ALA A 75 -16.53 -28.78 -2.92
N GLU A 76 -17.67 -28.21 -2.52
CA GLU A 76 -17.79 -27.33 -1.37
C GLU A 76 -18.39 -28.10 -0.20
N VAL A 77 -17.61 -28.28 0.88
CA VAL A 77 -18.05 -29.01 2.06
C VAL A 77 -19.04 -28.15 2.85
N THR A 78 -20.24 -28.68 3.07
CA THR A 78 -21.31 -28.01 3.82
C THR A 78 -21.37 -28.43 5.28
N GLY A 79 -20.83 -29.60 5.63
CA GLY A 79 -20.79 -30.06 7.01
C GLY A 79 -19.97 -31.33 7.24
N VAL A 80 -19.52 -31.49 8.49
CA VAL A 80 -18.94 -32.72 9.02
C VAL A 80 -19.74 -33.11 10.24
N ARG A 81 -20.31 -34.32 10.22
CA ARG A 81 -21.17 -34.83 11.29
C ARG A 81 -20.69 -36.19 11.77
N ASN A 82 -21.10 -36.57 12.98
CA ASN A 82 -20.83 -37.89 13.53
C ASN A 82 -21.63 -38.94 12.73
N GLY A 83 -20.93 -39.91 12.14
CA GLY A 83 -21.51 -41.01 11.36
C GLY A 83 -21.68 -42.31 12.14
N GLY A 84 -21.47 -42.30 13.46
CA GLY A 84 -21.51 -43.49 14.32
C GLY A 84 -20.10 -44.02 14.61
N SER A 85 -19.55 -44.82 13.69
CA SER A 85 -18.19 -45.38 13.81
C SER A 85 -17.09 -44.52 13.19
N GLY A 86 -17.46 -43.41 12.54
CA GLY A 86 -16.56 -42.48 11.86
C GLY A 86 -17.22 -41.12 11.65
N LEU A 87 -16.69 -40.35 10.71
CA LEU A 87 -17.19 -39.03 10.32
C LEU A 87 -17.90 -39.11 8.96
N MET A 88 -18.98 -38.37 8.81
CA MET A 88 -19.66 -38.20 7.54
C MET A 88 -19.47 -36.76 7.06
N VAL A 89 -18.81 -36.62 5.91
CA VAL A 89 -18.56 -35.36 5.21
C VAL A 89 -19.66 -35.16 4.17
N GLU A 90 -20.35 -34.02 4.23
CA GLU A 90 -21.34 -33.60 3.25
C GLU A 90 -20.76 -32.51 2.38
N ALA A 91 -20.89 -32.64 1.06
CA ALA A 91 -20.42 -31.61 0.15
C ALA A 91 -21.33 -31.47 -1.08
N GLU A 92 -21.32 -30.27 -1.63
CA GLU A 92 -22.10 -29.84 -2.80
C GLU A 92 -21.16 -29.27 -3.87
N ASP A 93 -21.72 -28.68 -4.93
CA ASP A 93 -20.98 -28.10 -6.06
C ASP A 93 -19.93 -29.06 -6.65
N THR A 94 -20.36 -30.30 -6.90
CA THR A 94 -19.49 -31.33 -7.44
C THR A 94 -19.47 -31.32 -8.96
N LEU A 95 -18.43 -31.89 -9.57
CA LEU A 95 -18.33 -32.03 -11.03
C LEU A 95 -19.51 -32.80 -11.65
N LEU A 96 -20.19 -33.63 -10.86
CA LEU A 96 -21.31 -34.46 -11.29
C LEU A 96 -22.67 -33.79 -11.02
N GLY A 97 -22.70 -32.61 -10.37
CA GLY A 97 -23.93 -31.89 -10.02
C GLY A 97 -24.75 -32.51 -8.89
N ALA A 98 -24.29 -33.63 -8.31
CA ALA A 98 -24.95 -34.31 -7.20
C ALA A 98 -24.26 -34.03 -5.87
N ASN A 99 -25.04 -33.91 -4.80
CA ASN A 99 -24.52 -33.83 -3.44
C ASN A 99 -23.83 -35.14 -3.07
N ILE A 100 -22.66 -35.05 -2.44
CA ILE A 100 -21.88 -36.22 -2.02
C ILE A 100 -21.92 -36.36 -0.50
N ARG A 101 -21.99 -37.61 -0.05
CA ARG A 101 -21.78 -38.01 1.34
C ARG A 101 -20.62 -38.98 1.37
N LEU A 102 -19.54 -38.60 2.05
CA LEU A 102 -18.32 -39.39 2.17
C LEU A 102 -18.13 -39.79 3.63
N GLU A 103 -18.03 -41.08 3.89
CA GLU A 103 -17.60 -41.59 5.18
C GLU A 103 -16.07 -41.58 5.27
N ALA A 104 -15.54 -41.04 6.36
CA ALA A 104 -14.11 -40.99 6.65
C ALA A 104 -13.84 -41.40 8.10
N ASP A 105 -12.76 -42.13 8.32
CA ASP A 105 -12.27 -42.47 9.65
C ASP A 105 -11.54 -41.27 10.29
N LEU A 106 -10.96 -40.40 9.45
CA LEU A 106 -10.30 -39.15 9.86
C LEU A 106 -10.63 -38.03 8.87
N VAL A 107 -10.94 -36.85 9.40
CA VAL A 107 -11.07 -35.62 8.62
C VAL A 107 -9.91 -34.68 8.97
N VAL A 108 -9.20 -34.22 7.94
CA VAL A 108 -8.10 -33.27 8.04
C VAL A 108 -8.54 -31.94 7.46
N LEU A 109 -8.62 -30.92 8.30
CA LEU A 109 -8.91 -29.55 7.86
C LEU A 109 -7.62 -28.88 7.39
N ALA A 110 -7.53 -28.54 6.11
CA ALA A 110 -6.40 -27.78 5.58
C ALA A 110 -6.61 -26.29 5.87
N THR A 111 -6.32 -25.90 7.11
CA THR A 111 -6.53 -24.54 7.64
C THR A 111 -5.58 -23.52 7.01
N GLY A 112 -6.03 -22.26 7.01
CA GLY A 112 -5.26 -21.14 6.49
C GLY A 112 -4.15 -20.66 7.43
N MET A 113 -3.26 -19.81 6.89
CA MET A 113 -2.28 -19.06 7.66
C MET A 113 -2.84 -17.67 7.96
N VAL A 114 -2.68 -17.23 9.22
CA VAL A 114 -3.02 -15.88 9.67
C VAL A 114 -1.75 -15.17 10.16
N PRO A 115 -1.65 -13.85 10.01
CA PRO A 115 -0.53 -13.11 10.57
C PRO A 115 -0.58 -13.13 12.10
N ARG A 116 0.61 -13.06 12.72
CA ARG A 116 0.79 -12.73 14.14
C ARG A 116 1.32 -11.31 14.35
N SER A 117 1.49 -10.55 13.27
CA SER A 117 1.85 -9.14 13.32
C SER A 117 0.72 -8.33 13.95
N ALA A 118 1.10 -7.31 14.71
CA ALA A 118 0.18 -6.51 15.48
C ALA A 118 0.02 -5.13 14.82
N ASP A 119 -1.17 -4.83 14.29
CA ASP A 119 -1.45 -3.46 13.84
C ASP A 119 -1.46 -2.52 15.05
N GLY A 120 -0.75 -1.40 14.96
CA GLY A 120 -0.73 -0.36 16.01
C GLY A 120 -2.12 0.18 16.34
N GLU A 121 -3.05 0.23 15.38
CA GLU A 121 -4.43 0.65 15.65
C GLU A 121 -5.24 -0.45 16.37
N GLN A 122 -5.12 -1.71 15.93
CA GLN A 122 -5.78 -2.84 16.59
C GLN A 122 -5.23 -3.05 18.00
N ILE A 123 -3.92 -2.86 18.21
CA ILE A 123 -3.29 -2.84 19.53
C ILE A 123 -3.94 -1.78 20.42
N ARG A 124 -4.08 -0.53 19.93
CA ARG A 124 -4.70 0.55 20.70
C ARG A 124 -6.14 0.19 21.05
N LYS A 125 -6.93 -0.27 20.07
CA LYS A 125 -8.30 -0.75 20.28
C LYS A 125 -8.37 -1.84 21.34
N TYR A 126 -7.48 -2.82 21.31
CA TYR A 126 -7.40 -3.90 22.29
C TYR A 126 -7.05 -3.39 23.69
N VAL A 127 -6.03 -2.52 23.82
CA VAL A 127 -5.63 -1.92 25.10
C VAL A 127 -6.73 -1.05 25.69
N ASP A 128 -7.35 -0.20 24.87
CA ASP A 128 -8.46 0.66 25.28
C ASP A 128 -9.67 -0.17 25.71
N ALA A 129 -10.00 -1.23 24.96
CA ALA A 129 -11.07 -2.16 25.32
C ALA A 129 -10.80 -2.85 26.68
N LYS A 130 -9.56 -3.32 26.92
CA LYS A 130 -9.18 -3.87 28.25
C LYS A 130 -9.31 -2.84 29.36
N ALA A 131 -8.94 -1.58 29.10
CA ALA A 131 -9.06 -0.52 30.08
C ALA A 131 -10.53 -0.23 30.43
N VAL A 132 -11.42 -0.22 29.43
CA VAL A 132 -12.89 -0.09 29.63
C VAL A 132 -13.44 -1.27 30.42
N VAL A 133 -13.10 -2.51 30.05
CA VAL A 133 -13.53 -3.72 30.77
C VAL A 133 -13.06 -3.68 32.23
N LYS A 134 -11.82 -3.25 32.49
CA LYS A 134 -11.27 -3.13 33.84
C LYS A 134 -11.95 -2.04 34.68
N LYS A 135 -12.41 -0.95 34.06
CA LYS A 135 -13.12 0.13 34.74
C LYS A 135 -14.54 -0.25 35.17
N GLY A 136 -15.15 -1.26 34.55
CA GLY A 136 -16.46 -1.78 34.93
C GLY A 136 -17.62 -0.82 34.69
N GLU A 137 -17.50 0.08 33.71
CA GLU A 137 -18.57 0.99 33.29
C GLU A 137 -19.77 0.17 32.72
N GLU A 138 -21.01 0.58 32.94
CA GLU A 138 -22.20 -0.14 32.44
C GLU A 138 -22.68 0.37 31.07
N GLY A 139 -23.31 -0.50 30.28
CA GLY A 139 -23.97 -0.14 29.01
C GLY A 139 -23.28 -0.65 27.76
N ALA A 140 -23.71 -0.14 26.60
CA ALA A 140 -23.26 -0.61 25.26
C ALA A 140 -21.73 -0.53 25.07
N GLN A 141 -21.08 0.40 25.76
CA GLN A 141 -19.63 0.58 25.70
C GLN A 141 -18.86 -0.60 26.30
N LEU A 142 -19.37 -1.21 27.39
CA LEU A 142 -18.75 -2.39 28.00
C LEU A 142 -18.95 -3.64 27.14
N GLU A 143 -20.14 -3.84 26.59
CA GLU A 143 -20.40 -4.99 25.71
C GLU A 143 -19.56 -4.93 24.44
N ASN A 144 -19.44 -3.74 23.83
CA ASN A 144 -18.54 -3.52 22.70
C ASN A 144 -17.06 -3.77 23.09
N ALA A 145 -16.64 -3.35 24.27
CA ALA A 145 -15.27 -3.57 24.75
C ALA A 145 -15.00 -5.05 25.04
N LYS A 146 -15.93 -5.79 25.64
CA LYS A 146 -15.78 -7.25 25.85
C LYS A 146 -15.64 -7.99 24.52
N LYS A 147 -16.49 -7.66 23.55
CA LYS A 147 -16.42 -8.24 22.21
C LYS A 147 -15.06 -7.95 21.54
N ALA A 148 -14.58 -6.71 21.62
CA ALA A 148 -13.28 -6.34 21.09
C ALA A 148 -12.12 -7.07 21.79
N VAL A 149 -12.20 -7.31 23.11
CA VAL A 149 -11.19 -8.09 23.84
C VAL A 149 -11.17 -9.55 23.42
N GLU A 150 -12.34 -10.15 23.17
CA GLU A 150 -12.45 -11.52 22.65
C GLU A 150 -11.89 -11.63 21.23
N GLU A 151 -12.32 -10.74 20.33
CA GLU A 151 -11.90 -10.72 18.93
C GLU A 151 -10.39 -10.44 18.78
N LEU A 152 -9.84 -9.50 19.56
CA LEU A 152 -8.44 -9.06 19.47
C LEU A 152 -7.51 -9.74 20.48
N GLY A 153 -8.00 -10.76 21.21
CA GLY A 153 -7.22 -11.45 22.24
C GLY A 153 -5.92 -12.08 21.71
N TYR A 154 -5.85 -12.42 20.43
CA TYR A 154 -4.64 -12.94 19.76
C TYR A 154 -3.49 -11.92 19.70
N LEU A 155 -3.77 -10.64 19.94
CA LEU A 155 -2.79 -9.55 20.04
C LEU A 155 -2.12 -9.47 21.42
N GLU A 156 -2.55 -10.26 22.41
CA GLU A 156 -1.84 -10.36 23.68
C GLU A 156 -0.38 -10.77 23.42
N ASP A 157 0.54 -9.99 23.98
CA ASP A 157 1.99 -10.09 23.78
C ASP A 157 2.47 -10.04 22.31
N ALA A 158 1.66 -9.50 21.40
CA ALA A 158 2.04 -9.37 19.98
C ALA A 158 2.93 -8.15 19.70
N GLN A 159 3.07 -7.20 20.64
CA GLN A 159 3.96 -6.04 20.56
C GLN A 159 5.42 -6.41 20.84
N ILE A 160 6.08 -7.03 19.87
CA ILE A 160 7.45 -7.54 20.07
C ILE A 160 8.48 -6.45 19.78
N LEU A 161 8.20 -5.56 18.81
CA LEU A 161 9.18 -4.56 18.35
C LEU A 161 9.33 -3.34 19.26
N ASN A 162 8.31 -3.00 20.07
CA ASN A 162 8.33 -1.90 21.04
C ASN A 162 8.83 -0.56 20.47
N LEU A 163 8.41 -0.23 19.24
CA LEU A 163 8.86 0.95 18.51
C LEU A 163 8.29 2.26 19.09
N THR A 164 9.08 3.33 19.04
CA THR A 164 8.68 4.68 19.51
C THR A 164 8.18 5.56 18.36
N TYR A 165 7.44 4.98 17.41
CA TYR A 165 6.87 5.71 16.28
C TYR A 165 5.48 6.26 16.62
N ARG A 166 5.15 7.43 16.08
CA ARG A 166 3.80 8.01 16.24
C ARG A 166 2.69 7.09 15.74
N GLN A 167 2.95 6.35 14.65
CA GLN A 167 1.99 5.40 14.06
C GLN A 167 1.86 4.09 14.86
N GLY A 168 2.58 3.91 15.96
CA GLY A 168 2.43 2.74 16.82
C GLY A 168 3.71 1.92 17.00
N PRO A 169 3.65 0.92 17.90
CA PRO A 169 4.82 0.21 18.41
C PRO A 169 5.30 -0.95 17.54
N ASP A 170 4.64 -1.23 16.41
CA ASP A 170 4.96 -2.38 15.56
C ASP A 170 4.98 -2.02 14.06
N LEU A 171 5.11 -3.04 13.21
CA LEU A 171 5.01 -2.96 11.76
C LEU A 171 3.60 -2.55 11.32
N PRO A 172 3.45 -1.50 10.50
CA PRO A 172 2.15 -1.15 9.92
C PRO A 172 1.67 -2.30 9.02
N VAL A 173 0.42 -2.72 9.24
CA VAL A 173 -0.22 -3.73 8.39
C VAL A 173 -0.81 -3.09 7.13
N PHE A 174 -1.11 -3.93 6.14
CA PHE A 174 -1.79 -3.49 4.93
C PHE A 174 -2.98 -4.39 4.60
N LYS A 175 -2.79 -5.41 3.76
CA LYS A 175 -3.87 -6.29 3.32
C LYS A 175 -3.87 -7.55 4.17
N TYR A 176 -5.05 -7.89 4.69
CA TYR A 176 -5.27 -9.08 5.53
C TYR A 176 -4.35 -9.13 6.77
N ASP A 177 -4.08 -7.97 7.37
CA ASP A 177 -3.24 -7.80 8.57
C ASP A 177 -1.75 -8.20 8.41
N PHE A 178 -1.29 -8.47 7.19
CA PHE A 178 0.12 -8.70 6.93
C PHE A 178 0.90 -7.37 6.82
N PRO A 179 2.11 -7.27 7.38
CA PRO A 179 3.01 -6.14 7.27
C PRO A 179 3.73 -6.21 5.93
N ASP A 180 3.00 -5.86 4.87
CA ASP A 180 3.55 -5.83 3.52
C ASP A 180 4.44 -4.59 3.31
N SER A 181 5.51 -4.83 2.56
CA SER A 181 6.59 -3.92 2.18
C SER A 181 6.16 -2.71 1.40
N HIS A 182 5.01 -2.82 0.72
CA HIS A 182 4.57 -2.00 -0.40
C HIS A 182 5.11 -2.46 -1.77
N PHE A 183 4.27 -3.21 -2.49
CA PHE A 183 4.13 -3.27 -3.95
C PHE A 183 5.39 -3.65 -4.77
N ILE A 184 5.19 -3.88 -6.08
CA ILE A 184 6.13 -4.54 -7.01
C ILE A 184 7.58 -4.02 -6.97
N CYS A 185 7.78 -2.75 -6.62
CA CYS A 185 9.09 -2.09 -6.60
C CYS A 185 9.93 -2.45 -5.36
N PHE A 186 9.31 -2.78 -4.22
CA PHE A 186 10.00 -2.94 -2.94
C PHE A 186 9.57 -4.21 -2.18
N PRO A 187 9.58 -5.40 -2.82
CA PRO A 187 8.92 -6.59 -2.28
C PRO A 187 9.44 -7.08 -0.92
N TYR A 188 10.67 -6.73 -0.55
CA TYR A 188 11.33 -7.20 0.69
C TYR A 188 11.43 -6.15 1.80
N GLU A 189 10.87 -4.97 1.61
CA GLU A 189 10.98 -3.85 2.56
C GLU A 189 9.86 -3.87 3.63
N SER A 190 9.73 -2.80 4.40
CA SER A 190 8.53 -2.55 5.21
C SER A 190 8.20 -1.07 5.13
N ARG A 191 7.05 -0.67 5.66
CA ARG A 191 6.73 0.75 5.85
C ARG A 191 7.57 1.42 6.94
N ARG A 192 8.39 0.66 7.68
CA ARG A 192 9.39 1.14 8.63
C ARG A 192 10.78 1.05 8.01
N THR A 193 11.38 2.20 7.71
CA THR A 193 12.76 2.26 7.22
C THR A 193 13.71 1.53 8.17
N GLY A 194 14.52 0.61 7.63
CA GLY A 194 15.49 -0.15 8.41
C GLY A 194 14.93 -1.40 9.11
N ILE A 195 13.63 -1.69 9.01
CA ILE A 195 13.03 -2.91 9.55
C ILE A 195 12.52 -3.75 8.39
N TYR A 196 12.95 -5.01 8.30
CA TYR A 196 12.66 -5.91 7.19
C TYR A 196 11.99 -7.19 7.72
N PRO A 197 10.68 -7.40 7.47
CA PRO A 197 10.04 -8.68 7.79
C PRO A 197 10.63 -9.82 6.94
N ALA A 198 10.40 -11.07 7.32
CA ALA A 198 10.86 -12.25 6.58
C ALA A 198 9.99 -13.47 6.84
N GLY A 199 9.63 -14.21 5.79
CA GLY A 199 8.88 -15.45 5.86
C GLY A 199 7.38 -15.24 6.10
N CYS A 200 6.75 -16.19 6.80
CA CYS A 200 5.29 -16.22 6.94
C CYS A 200 4.68 -15.04 7.69
N VAL A 201 5.51 -14.19 8.30
CA VAL A 201 5.05 -12.93 8.92
C VAL A 201 4.51 -11.95 7.88
N ARG A 202 4.98 -11.98 6.63
CA ARG A 202 4.58 -11.03 5.57
C ARG A 202 3.52 -11.54 4.60
N ALA A 203 3.38 -12.85 4.48
CA ALA A 203 2.38 -13.50 3.62
C ALA A 203 2.33 -15.00 3.93
N PRO A 204 1.28 -15.73 3.52
CA PRO A 204 1.30 -17.18 3.53
C PRO A 204 2.34 -17.74 2.54
N LEU A 205 3.44 -18.31 3.05
CA LEU A 205 4.56 -18.82 2.25
C LEU A 205 4.85 -20.29 2.57
N ASP A 206 5.37 -21.01 1.58
CA ASP A 206 6.01 -22.31 1.83
C ASP A 206 7.46 -22.14 2.27
N ALA A 207 8.12 -23.26 2.62
CA ALA A 207 9.49 -23.24 3.11
C ALA A 207 10.50 -22.70 2.08
N GLN A 208 10.29 -22.92 0.77
CA GLN A 208 11.21 -22.42 -0.24
C GLN A 208 11.02 -20.92 -0.44
N THR A 209 9.78 -20.46 -0.65
CA THR A 209 9.51 -19.03 -0.81
C THR A 209 9.89 -18.26 0.44
N ALA A 210 9.67 -18.80 1.65
CA ALA A 210 10.13 -18.18 2.90
C ALA A 210 11.67 -18.03 2.98
N ARG A 211 12.44 -18.96 2.40
CA ARG A 211 13.91 -18.86 2.34
C ARG A 211 14.37 -17.82 1.33
N GLU A 212 13.77 -17.79 0.14
CA GLU A 212 14.03 -16.76 -0.88
C GLU A 212 13.71 -15.37 -0.32
N ASP A 213 12.59 -15.28 0.38
CA ASP A 213 12.09 -14.09 1.01
C ASP A 213 12.98 -13.59 2.17
N GLY A 214 13.47 -14.49 3.01
CA GLY A 214 14.48 -14.18 4.02
C GLY A 214 15.82 -13.73 3.41
N SER A 215 16.21 -14.31 2.27
CA SER A 215 17.41 -13.90 1.53
C SER A 215 17.25 -12.47 0.96
N GLY A 216 16.09 -12.17 0.38
CA GLY A 216 15.74 -10.83 -0.10
C GLY A 216 15.77 -9.79 1.03
N ALA A 217 15.16 -10.10 2.17
CA ALA A 217 15.19 -9.23 3.36
C ALA A 217 16.63 -8.97 3.86
N ALA A 218 17.47 -10.01 3.91
CA ALA A 218 18.87 -9.88 4.31
C ALA A 218 19.67 -8.98 3.35
N LEU A 219 19.51 -9.16 2.03
CA LEU A 219 20.17 -8.32 1.03
C LEU A 219 19.73 -6.86 1.12
N LYS A 220 18.44 -6.61 1.38
CA LYS A 220 17.92 -5.25 1.60
C LYS A 220 18.46 -4.63 2.88
N ALA A 221 18.59 -5.40 3.96
CA ALA A 221 19.20 -4.94 5.20
C ALA A 221 20.67 -4.55 4.98
N ILE A 222 21.45 -5.38 4.27
CA ILE A 222 22.83 -5.08 3.89
C ILE A 222 22.89 -3.80 3.07
N GLN A 223 22.08 -3.69 1.99
CA GLN A 223 22.03 -2.48 1.17
C GLN A 223 21.75 -1.24 2.03
N ALA A 224 20.78 -1.32 2.95
CA ALA A 224 20.43 -0.21 3.81
C ALA A 224 21.56 0.20 4.75
N MET A 225 22.30 -0.76 5.32
CA MET A 225 23.47 -0.48 6.14
C MET A 225 24.55 0.23 5.32
N GLU A 226 24.88 -0.29 4.14
CA GLU A 226 25.93 0.26 3.27
C GLU A 226 25.63 1.71 2.83
N VAL A 227 24.41 1.99 2.39
CA VAL A 227 24.04 3.34 1.93
C VAL A 227 23.89 4.32 3.10
N THR A 228 23.34 3.86 4.23
CA THR A 228 23.17 4.72 5.41
C THR A 228 24.52 5.09 6.02
N ALA A 229 25.52 4.19 5.98
CA ALA A 229 26.89 4.49 6.40
C ALA A 229 27.52 5.65 5.60
N GLN A 230 27.06 5.87 4.38
CA GLN A 230 27.48 6.98 3.51
C GLN A 230 26.59 8.24 3.66
N GLY A 231 25.58 8.21 4.54
CA GLY A 231 24.60 9.28 4.69
C GLY A 231 23.54 9.35 3.58
N GLN A 232 23.52 8.35 2.69
CA GLN A 232 22.57 8.27 1.59
C GLN A 232 21.20 7.77 2.05
N ALA A 233 20.16 8.15 1.33
CA ALA A 233 18.84 7.56 1.55
C ALA A 233 18.79 6.15 0.98
N VAL A 234 17.93 5.35 1.61
CA VAL A 234 17.43 4.11 1.03
C VAL A 234 16.27 4.42 0.07
N HIS A 235 15.52 3.39 -0.32
CA HIS A 235 14.27 3.53 -1.05
C HIS A 235 13.33 4.63 -0.48
N PRO A 236 12.46 5.19 -1.32
CA PRO A 236 12.45 5.17 -2.78
C PRO A 236 13.53 6.06 -3.43
N ARG A 237 14.10 7.00 -2.66
CA ARG A 237 15.07 8.01 -3.13
C ARG A 237 16.52 7.56 -2.91
N TRP A 238 16.86 6.38 -3.41
CA TRP A 238 18.19 5.78 -3.23
C TRP A 238 19.31 6.76 -3.65
N GLY A 239 20.33 6.92 -2.79
CA GLY A 239 21.49 7.77 -3.08
C GLY A 239 21.29 9.26 -2.83
N ASP A 240 20.08 9.72 -2.54
CA ASP A 240 19.83 11.11 -2.14
C ASP A 240 20.70 11.44 -0.90
N MET A 241 21.23 12.66 -0.80
CA MET A 241 22.11 13.13 0.30
C MET A 241 21.46 14.21 1.19
N SER A 242 20.30 14.71 0.79
CA SER A 242 19.59 15.79 1.48
C SER A 242 18.72 15.30 2.64
N PHE A 243 18.65 16.10 3.70
CA PHE A 243 17.72 15.91 4.81
C PHE A 243 16.84 17.15 4.96
N PRO A 244 15.64 17.03 5.56
CA PRO A 244 14.82 18.19 5.85
C PRO A 244 15.46 19.05 6.93
N GLU A 245 15.67 20.32 6.63
CA GLU A 245 16.11 21.38 7.54
C GLU A 245 14.90 22.22 7.95
N PHE A 246 14.85 22.64 9.23
CA PHE A 246 13.70 23.31 9.82
C PHE A 246 14.08 24.68 10.39
N ALA A 247 13.47 25.73 9.86
CA ALA A 247 13.54 27.09 10.41
C ALA A 247 12.55 27.26 11.60
N LEU A 248 12.81 26.55 12.71
CA LEU A 248 11.89 26.40 13.84
C LEU A 248 11.46 27.73 14.50
N GLN A 249 12.25 28.79 14.38
CA GLN A 249 11.90 30.13 14.86
C GLN A 249 10.63 30.72 14.22
N ARG A 250 10.21 30.18 13.07
CA ARG A 250 8.97 30.55 12.35
C ARG A 250 7.86 29.50 12.50
N CYS A 251 8.06 28.47 13.32
CA CYS A 251 7.08 27.41 13.51
C CYS A 251 5.86 27.92 14.29
N THR A 252 4.66 27.68 13.74
CA THR A 252 3.37 28.00 14.37
C THR A 252 2.76 26.81 15.12
N GLN A 253 3.49 25.69 15.25
CA GLN A 253 3.05 24.49 15.96
C GLN A 253 1.70 23.91 15.46
N CYS A 254 1.39 24.10 14.16
CA CYS A 254 0.15 23.63 13.54
C CYS A 254 0.06 22.10 13.33
N LYS A 255 1.11 21.33 13.63
CA LYS A 255 1.19 19.86 13.57
C LYS A 255 0.96 19.18 12.21
N ARG A 256 0.66 19.92 11.13
CA ARG A 256 0.46 19.32 9.80
C ARG A 256 1.64 18.45 9.35
N CYS A 257 2.88 18.90 9.56
CA CYS A 257 4.07 18.13 9.19
C CYS A 257 4.27 16.84 10.00
N THR A 258 3.81 16.78 11.25
CA THR A 258 3.93 15.60 12.12
C THR A 258 2.81 14.59 11.83
N GLU A 259 1.63 15.07 11.49
CA GLU A 259 0.45 14.25 11.17
C GLU A 259 0.48 13.68 9.76
N GLU A 260 0.87 14.50 8.77
CA GLU A 260 0.86 14.09 7.36
C GLU A 260 2.10 13.25 7.00
N CYS A 261 3.09 13.09 7.89
CA CYS A 261 4.24 12.24 7.65
C CYS A 261 3.85 10.75 7.73
N PRO A 262 3.84 10.00 6.60
CA PRO A 262 3.38 8.61 6.61
C PRO A 262 4.38 7.66 7.32
N PHE A 263 5.61 8.12 7.55
CA PHE A 263 6.69 7.30 8.12
C PHE A 263 6.97 7.57 9.61
N GLY A 264 6.32 8.57 10.21
CA GLY A 264 6.54 8.89 11.64
C GLY A 264 7.93 9.43 11.92
N THR A 265 8.45 10.18 10.95
CA THR A 265 9.75 10.80 11.04
C THR A 265 9.77 11.93 12.06
N ILE A 266 8.66 12.65 12.24
CA ILE A 266 8.64 13.90 13.01
C ILE A 266 7.74 13.70 14.24
N ASN A 267 8.37 13.75 15.42
CA ASN A 267 7.69 13.77 16.72
C ASN A 267 7.39 15.22 17.13
N GLU A 268 6.87 15.42 18.34
CA GLU A 268 6.59 16.73 18.92
C GLU A 268 7.25 16.84 20.29
N ASP A 269 7.76 18.03 20.62
CA ASP A 269 8.12 18.38 21.99
C ASP A 269 6.87 18.70 22.84
N ALA A 270 7.08 19.02 24.13
CA ALA A 270 5.98 19.37 25.04
C ALA A 270 5.15 20.59 24.60
N LYS A 271 5.68 21.46 23.74
CA LYS A 271 5.01 22.63 23.17
C LYS A 271 4.35 22.34 21.82
N GLY A 272 4.50 21.13 21.28
CA GLY A 272 4.05 20.80 19.92
C GLY A 272 5.03 21.20 18.82
N THR A 273 6.26 21.59 19.17
CA THR A 273 7.31 21.91 18.20
C THR A 273 7.81 20.62 17.54
N PRO A 274 7.95 20.58 16.20
CA PRO A 274 8.48 19.42 15.49
C PRO A 274 9.86 18.96 15.98
N GLN A 275 10.00 17.67 16.27
CA GLN A 275 11.26 17.00 16.62
C GLN A 275 11.56 15.91 15.57
N PRO A 276 12.35 16.21 14.52
CA PRO A 276 12.62 15.27 13.45
C PRO A 276 13.61 14.18 13.88
N ASN A 277 13.26 12.92 13.60
CA ASN A 277 14.15 11.77 13.65
C ASN A 277 14.57 11.38 12.23
N LEU A 278 15.72 11.91 11.80
CA LEU A 278 16.18 11.82 10.42
C LEU A 278 16.45 10.39 9.94
N THR A 279 16.73 9.45 10.85
CA THR A 279 16.94 8.03 10.51
C THR A 279 15.68 7.36 9.96
N ARG A 280 14.50 7.92 10.23
CA ARG A 280 13.20 7.45 9.73
C ARG A 280 12.79 8.12 8.42
N CYS A 281 13.52 9.15 7.98
CA CYS A 281 13.12 9.99 6.86
C CYS A 281 13.33 9.29 5.51
N ARG A 282 12.30 9.27 4.66
CA ARG A 282 12.41 8.81 3.26
C ARG A 282 12.55 9.95 2.23
N ARG A 283 12.77 11.17 2.70
CA ARG A 283 13.09 12.35 1.87
C ARG A 283 12.06 12.71 0.81
N CYS A 284 10.80 12.33 1.06
CA CYS A 284 9.66 12.53 0.18
C CYS A 284 9.23 14.00 0.00
N GLY A 285 9.59 14.89 0.95
CA GLY A 285 9.16 16.28 0.95
C GLY A 285 7.72 16.52 1.37
N ILE A 286 6.95 15.52 1.82
CA ILE A 286 5.54 15.69 2.21
C ILE A 286 5.38 16.73 3.34
N CYS A 287 6.29 16.72 4.33
CA CYS A 287 6.29 17.70 5.41
C CYS A 287 6.48 19.14 4.90
N MET A 288 7.33 19.33 3.88
CA MET A 288 7.54 20.61 3.22
C MET A 288 6.27 21.10 2.50
N GLY A 289 5.58 20.21 1.77
CA GLY A 289 4.29 20.53 1.14
C GLY A 289 3.18 20.83 2.17
N ALA A 290 3.21 20.17 3.32
CA ALA A 290 2.23 20.35 4.41
C ALA A 290 2.39 21.68 5.16
N CYS A 291 3.62 22.20 5.23
CA CYS A 291 3.96 23.36 6.06
C CYS A 291 3.46 24.68 5.43
N PRO A 292 2.46 25.37 6.04
CA PRO A 292 1.97 26.64 5.51
C PRO A 292 3.02 27.75 5.60
N GLU A 293 3.84 27.72 6.66
CA GLU A 293 4.91 28.70 6.90
C GLU A 293 6.15 28.49 6.01
N ARG A 294 6.20 27.37 5.25
CA ARG A 294 7.33 27.02 4.37
C ARG A 294 8.67 27.04 5.12
N ILE A 295 8.70 26.52 6.34
CA ILE A 295 9.92 26.49 7.18
C ILE A 295 10.77 25.24 6.98
N ILE A 296 10.33 24.32 6.13
CA ILE A 296 11.00 23.03 5.90
C ILE A 296 11.57 23.05 4.49
N SER A 297 12.85 22.75 4.35
CA SER A 297 13.54 22.70 3.05
C SER A 297 14.53 21.54 3.03
N PHE A 298 14.95 21.13 1.84
CA PHE A 298 16.10 20.27 1.61
C PHE A 298 17.13 21.08 0.82
N LYS A 299 18.42 20.75 0.97
CA LYS A 299 19.52 21.49 0.32
C LYS A 299 19.39 21.60 -1.19
N ASP A 300 18.81 20.58 -1.82
CA ASP A 300 18.60 20.41 -3.26
C ASP A 300 17.12 20.44 -3.65
N TYR A 301 16.20 20.62 -2.70
CA TYR A 301 14.76 20.66 -2.96
C TYR A 301 14.03 21.49 -1.90
N SER A 302 13.62 22.70 -2.28
CA SER A 302 12.98 23.65 -1.35
C SER A 302 11.80 24.38 -2.01
N PRO A 303 10.94 25.04 -1.21
CA PRO A 303 9.91 25.93 -1.73
C PRO A 303 10.43 27.00 -2.70
N GLU A 304 11.62 27.53 -2.44
CA GLU A 304 12.27 28.55 -3.23
C GLU A 304 12.83 27.98 -4.54
N ILE A 305 13.43 26.78 -4.50
CA ILE A 305 13.96 26.12 -5.69
C ILE A 305 12.83 25.83 -6.69
N VAL A 306 11.75 25.19 -6.23
CA VAL A 306 10.59 24.89 -7.10
C VAL A 306 9.89 26.17 -7.54
N GLY A 307 9.69 27.12 -6.63
CA GLY A 307 9.12 28.42 -6.97
C GLY A 307 9.94 29.18 -8.03
N SER A 308 11.28 29.08 -7.99
CA SER A 308 12.16 29.69 -8.99
C SER A 308 12.07 28.97 -10.34
N MET A 309 11.92 27.65 -10.36
CA MET A 309 11.66 26.89 -11.60
C MET A 309 10.33 27.26 -12.23
N ILE A 310 9.28 27.48 -11.43
CA ILE A 310 7.99 27.96 -11.92
C ILE A 310 8.13 29.36 -12.53
N LYS A 311 8.79 30.28 -11.82
CA LYS A 311 8.99 31.67 -12.27
C LYS A 311 9.89 31.81 -13.50
N SER A 312 10.77 30.83 -13.76
CA SER A 312 11.63 30.84 -14.95
C SER A 312 10.91 30.39 -16.22
N VAL A 313 9.71 29.81 -16.10
CA VAL A 313 8.87 29.50 -17.25
C VAL A 313 8.38 30.81 -17.87
N ASN A 314 8.75 31.04 -19.12
CA ASN A 314 8.25 32.17 -19.87
C ASN A 314 6.73 32.07 -20.10
N ILE A 315 6.01 33.08 -19.62
CA ILE A 315 4.60 33.30 -19.89
C ILE A 315 4.51 34.20 -21.13
N PRO A 316 3.95 33.71 -22.25
CA PRO A 316 3.75 34.54 -23.42
C PRO A 316 2.71 35.63 -23.14
N ASP A 317 2.83 36.76 -23.82
CA ASP A 317 1.82 37.81 -23.79
C ASP A 317 0.50 37.29 -24.38
N GLU A 318 -0.62 37.94 -24.04
CA GLU A 318 -1.96 37.57 -24.49
C GLU A 318 -2.13 37.59 -26.02
N PHE A 319 -1.26 38.33 -26.71
CA PHE A 319 -1.24 38.46 -28.17
C PHE A 319 -0.24 37.53 -28.89
N ASP A 320 0.69 36.91 -28.17
CA ASP A 320 1.87 36.26 -28.77
C ASP A 320 1.68 34.78 -29.09
N GLU A 321 0.96 33.98 -28.28
CA GLU A 321 0.65 32.58 -28.58
C GLU A 321 -0.36 31.93 -27.59
N LYS A 322 -0.82 30.70 -27.94
CA LYS A 322 -1.71 29.76 -27.21
C LYS A 322 -1.40 29.56 -25.70
N PRO A 323 -2.24 28.85 -24.92
CA PRO A 323 -2.08 28.74 -23.46
C PRO A 323 -0.68 28.32 -22.99
N ARG A 324 -0.32 28.70 -21.77
CA ARG A 324 0.86 28.25 -21.04
C ARG A 324 0.39 27.41 -19.85
N LEU A 325 0.65 26.12 -19.92
CA LEU A 325 0.25 25.16 -18.89
C LEU A 325 1.44 24.74 -18.04
N LEU A 326 1.20 24.47 -16.77
CA LEU A 326 2.20 23.91 -15.85
C LEU A 326 1.82 22.47 -15.50
N GLY A 327 2.77 21.55 -15.62
CA GLY A 327 2.64 20.19 -15.12
C GLY A 327 3.57 19.97 -13.93
N LEU A 328 3.03 19.66 -12.74
CA LEU A 328 3.81 19.22 -11.58
C LEU A 328 3.74 17.70 -11.47
N LEU A 329 4.84 17.01 -11.81
CA LEU A 329 4.87 15.56 -11.98
C LEU A 329 5.62 14.88 -10.85
N CYS A 330 5.00 13.88 -10.21
CA CYS A 330 5.69 13.00 -9.30
C CYS A 330 6.86 12.28 -10.00
N GLU A 331 8.06 12.39 -9.45
CA GLU A 331 9.28 11.78 -9.98
C GLU A 331 9.26 10.24 -10.04
N ASN A 332 8.37 9.58 -9.29
CA ASN A 332 8.42 8.11 -9.15
C ASN A 332 7.61 7.37 -10.23
N ASP A 333 6.42 7.87 -10.59
CA ASP A 333 5.57 7.23 -11.61
C ASP A 333 5.28 8.18 -12.77
N ALA A 334 4.80 9.40 -12.50
CA ALA A 334 4.34 10.31 -13.54
C ALA A 334 5.45 10.79 -14.48
N TYR A 335 6.63 11.14 -13.92
CA TYR A 335 7.76 11.55 -14.74
C TYR A 335 8.34 10.38 -15.57
N PRO A 336 8.57 9.18 -15.00
CA PRO A 336 8.95 8.01 -15.80
C PRO A 336 7.89 7.57 -16.83
N ALA A 337 6.60 7.77 -16.55
CA ALA A 337 5.53 7.55 -17.52
C ALA A 337 5.63 8.53 -18.70
N LEU A 338 5.92 9.81 -18.43
CA LEU A 338 6.20 10.79 -19.48
C LEU A 338 7.42 10.38 -20.33
N ASP A 339 8.51 9.92 -19.70
CA ASP A 339 9.69 9.41 -20.40
C ASP A 339 9.35 8.20 -21.29
N ALA A 340 8.57 7.25 -20.77
CA ALA A 340 8.12 6.08 -21.51
C ALA A 340 7.25 6.46 -22.72
N ALA A 341 6.33 7.41 -22.55
CA ALA A 341 5.54 7.96 -23.65
C ALA A 341 6.41 8.64 -24.71
N GLY A 342 7.42 9.40 -24.28
CA GLY A 342 8.41 10.04 -25.14
C GLY A 342 9.22 9.03 -25.97
N LEU A 343 9.69 7.94 -25.34
CA LEU A 343 10.39 6.84 -26.03
C LEU A 343 9.51 6.16 -27.09
N LYS A 344 8.19 6.13 -26.87
CA LYS A 344 7.19 5.63 -27.84
C LYS A 344 6.72 6.69 -28.83
N ARG A 345 7.23 7.91 -28.75
CA ARG A 345 6.87 9.06 -29.61
C ARG A 345 5.39 9.44 -29.53
N ILE A 346 4.75 9.18 -28.40
CA ILE A 346 3.38 9.62 -28.15
C ILE A 346 3.43 11.13 -27.91
N ARG A 347 2.60 11.88 -28.65
CA ARG A 347 2.63 13.35 -28.63
C ARG A 347 1.68 13.87 -27.55
N HIS A 348 2.16 14.85 -26.81
CA HIS A 348 1.36 15.68 -25.91
C HIS A 348 1.39 17.14 -26.38
N SER A 349 0.56 17.98 -25.76
CA SER A 349 0.48 19.41 -26.02
C SER A 349 1.86 20.07 -25.88
N LYS A 350 2.23 20.94 -26.83
CA LYS A 350 3.50 21.68 -26.80
C LYS A 350 3.48 22.89 -25.84
N TRP A 351 2.29 23.18 -25.30
CA TRP A 351 1.98 24.35 -24.47
C TRP A 351 2.34 24.16 -23.00
N ILE A 352 2.42 22.91 -22.55
CA ILE A 352 2.76 22.56 -21.18
C ILE A 352 4.27 22.62 -20.92
N ARG A 353 4.64 22.96 -19.68
CA ARG A 353 5.98 22.82 -19.14
C ARG A 353 5.93 21.92 -17.91
N PHE A 354 6.75 20.88 -17.91
CA PHE A 354 6.79 19.91 -16.83
C PHE A 354 7.89 20.27 -15.84
N ILE A 355 7.55 20.29 -14.55
CA ILE A 355 8.49 20.40 -13.44
C ILE A 355 8.34 19.12 -12.59
N PRO A 356 9.40 18.32 -12.44
CA PRO A 356 9.38 17.18 -11.54
C PRO A 356 9.32 17.66 -10.08
N VAL A 357 8.54 16.94 -9.28
CA VAL A 357 8.47 17.07 -7.82
C VAL A 357 8.72 15.70 -7.21
N ARG A 358 9.48 15.63 -6.11
CA ARG A 358 9.83 14.36 -5.45
C ARG A 358 8.62 13.46 -5.18
N CYS A 359 7.52 14.09 -4.81
CA CYS A 359 6.25 13.46 -4.50
C CYS A 359 5.14 14.48 -4.73
N LEU A 360 3.98 14.05 -5.18
CA LEU A 360 2.85 14.98 -5.30
C LEU A 360 2.44 15.57 -3.94
N GLY A 361 2.55 14.81 -2.85
CA GLY A 361 2.33 15.30 -1.49
C GLY A 361 3.35 16.34 -1.01
N SER A 362 4.45 16.54 -1.74
CA SER A 362 5.42 17.62 -1.46
C SER A 362 5.04 18.95 -2.10
N VAL A 363 4.02 18.97 -2.96
CA VAL A 363 3.52 20.19 -3.57
C VAL A 363 2.92 21.09 -2.50
N ASN A 364 3.45 22.30 -2.41
CA ASN A 364 2.88 23.34 -1.57
C ASN A 364 1.79 24.09 -2.35
N THR A 365 0.61 24.28 -1.76
CA THR A 365 -0.52 24.96 -2.42
C THR A 365 -0.21 26.40 -2.84
N VAL A 366 0.77 27.05 -2.20
CA VAL A 366 1.22 28.40 -2.57
C VAL A 366 1.82 28.42 -3.98
N TRP A 367 2.51 27.37 -4.42
CA TRP A 367 3.06 27.32 -5.78
C TRP A 367 1.97 27.35 -6.85
N ILE A 368 0.81 26.73 -6.57
CA ILE A 368 -0.34 26.70 -7.48
C ILE A 368 -0.93 28.11 -7.60
N ALA A 369 -1.16 28.77 -6.46
CA ALA A 369 -1.66 30.14 -6.42
C ALA A 369 -0.70 31.13 -7.10
N ASP A 370 0.59 31.11 -6.73
CA ASP A 370 1.62 31.99 -7.28
C ASP A 370 1.76 31.80 -8.80
N ALA A 371 1.69 30.56 -9.30
CA ALA A 371 1.75 30.27 -10.73
C ALA A 371 0.54 30.87 -11.47
N LEU A 372 -0.68 30.66 -10.97
CA LEU A 372 -1.88 31.24 -11.60
C LEU A 372 -1.87 32.77 -11.55
N SER A 373 -1.44 33.37 -10.44
CA SER A 373 -1.28 34.83 -10.34
C SER A 373 -0.16 35.38 -11.24
N SER A 374 0.76 34.54 -11.71
CA SER A 374 1.80 34.92 -12.67
C SER A 374 1.37 34.73 -14.14
N GLY A 375 0.11 34.34 -14.40
CA GLY A 375 -0.45 34.23 -15.76
C GLY A 375 -0.39 32.85 -16.40
N PHE A 376 -0.12 31.78 -15.63
CA PHE A 376 -0.32 30.41 -16.15
C PHE A 376 -1.80 30.15 -16.41
N ASP A 377 -2.14 29.58 -17.57
CA ASP A 377 -3.54 29.39 -17.99
C ASP A 377 -4.20 28.18 -17.31
N GLY A 378 -3.40 27.18 -16.94
CA GLY A 378 -3.84 25.99 -16.23
C GLY A 378 -2.68 25.20 -15.63
N ILE A 379 -2.96 24.46 -14.55
CA ILE A 379 -1.99 23.65 -13.81
C ILE A 379 -2.53 22.23 -13.67
N ILE A 380 -1.75 21.24 -14.12
CA ILE A 380 -2.05 19.83 -13.91
C ILE A 380 -1.02 19.20 -12.97
N LEU A 381 -1.52 18.47 -11.98
CA LEU A 381 -0.76 17.80 -10.93
C LEU A 381 -0.88 16.30 -11.16
N ILE A 382 0.21 15.63 -11.52
CA ILE A 382 0.18 14.21 -11.90
C ILE A 382 0.95 13.37 -10.88
N GLY A 383 0.22 12.51 -10.18
CA GLY A 383 0.74 11.66 -9.10
C GLY A 383 0.64 10.17 -9.39
N CYS A 384 1.21 9.37 -8.48
CA CYS A 384 1.03 7.92 -8.44
C CYS A 384 -0.40 7.57 -8.03
N LYS A 385 -0.87 6.36 -8.36
CA LYS A 385 -2.14 5.83 -7.85
C LYS A 385 -2.16 5.74 -6.32
N SER A 386 -3.24 6.21 -5.67
CA SER A 386 -3.51 6.10 -4.22
C SER A 386 -4.62 5.07 -3.92
N GLY A 387 -5.03 4.95 -2.65
CA GLY A 387 -6.10 4.06 -2.19
C GLY A 387 -5.63 2.65 -1.81
N ASP A 388 -6.55 1.68 -1.83
CA ASP A 388 -6.29 0.32 -1.35
C ASP A 388 -5.35 -0.49 -2.26
N ASP A 389 -5.24 -0.12 -3.53
CA ASP A 389 -4.29 -0.69 -4.50
C ASP A 389 -3.29 0.39 -4.98
N TYR A 390 -2.79 1.19 -4.04
CA TYR A 390 -1.89 2.31 -4.34
C TYR A 390 -0.54 1.86 -4.93
N GLN A 391 -0.03 2.66 -5.87
CA GLN A 391 1.35 2.62 -6.39
C GLN A 391 2.20 3.78 -5.85
N CYS A 392 1.62 4.62 -4.99
CA CYS A 392 2.33 5.72 -4.37
C CYS A 392 3.54 5.25 -3.56
N HIS A 393 4.73 5.56 -4.05
CA HIS A 393 6.02 5.22 -3.44
C HIS A 393 6.20 5.77 -2.02
N PHE A 394 5.41 6.79 -1.67
CA PHE A 394 5.40 7.39 -0.34
C PHE A 394 4.09 7.16 0.43
N ILE A 395 3.34 6.11 0.08
CA ILE A 395 2.10 5.65 0.73
C ILE A 395 0.92 6.60 0.47
N LYS A 396 0.99 7.84 0.96
CA LYS A 396 -0.13 8.79 0.97
C LYS A 396 0.10 10.06 0.17
N GLY A 397 1.17 10.12 -0.62
CA GLY A 397 1.58 11.34 -1.32
C GLY A 397 0.47 11.97 -2.17
N SER A 398 -0.08 11.21 -3.11
CA SER A 398 -1.15 11.69 -4.00
C SER A 398 -2.47 11.94 -3.24
N GLU A 399 -2.84 11.03 -2.34
CA GLU A 399 -4.03 11.14 -1.47
C GLU A 399 -4.02 12.43 -0.63
N LEU A 400 -2.87 12.78 -0.05
CA LEU A 400 -2.71 14.02 0.72
C LEU A 400 -2.88 15.25 -0.18
N MET A 401 -2.42 15.21 -1.43
CA MET A 401 -2.63 16.32 -2.36
C MET A 401 -4.11 16.46 -2.74
N GLU A 402 -4.82 15.36 -2.97
CA GLU A 402 -6.27 15.37 -3.18
C GLU A 402 -7.01 15.94 -1.96
N THR A 403 -6.62 15.54 -0.75
CA THR A 403 -7.21 16.08 0.48
C THR A 403 -6.97 17.58 0.60
N ARG A 404 -5.80 18.07 0.16
CA ARG A 404 -5.47 19.50 0.15
C ARG A 404 -6.15 20.27 -1.00
N SER A 405 -6.77 19.60 -1.98
CA SER A 405 -7.39 20.22 -3.15
C SER A 405 -8.54 21.17 -2.80
N GLY A 406 -9.31 20.89 -1.74
CA GLY A 406 -10.35 21.81 -1.27
C GLY A 406 -9.79 23.20 -0.96
N ASN A 407 -8.60 23.26 -0.36
CA ASN A 407 -7.92 24.53 -0.14
C ASN A 407 -7.51 25.20 -1.45
N VAL A 408 -7.18 24.45 -2.50
CA VAL A 408 -6.83 25.02 -3.81
C VAL A 408 -8.07 25.63 -4.46
N GLN A 409 -9.20 24.91 -4.44
CA GLN A 409 -10.48 25.38 -4.96
C GLN A 409 -10.95 26.67 -4.28
N GLU A 410 -10.77 26.77 -2.96
CA GLU A 410 -11.04 28.01 -2.22
C GLU A 410 -10.17 29.19 -2.70
N LYS A 411 -8.88 28.98 -3.00
CA LYS A 411 -8.03 30.05 -3.55
C LYS A 411 -8.46 30.46 -4.96
N LEU A 412 -8.85 29.50 -5.82
CA LEU A 412 -9.33 29.81 -7.16
C LEU A 412 -10.55 30.74 -7.12
N LYS A 413 -11.49 30.47 -6.21
CA LYS A 413 -12.64 31.35 -5.95
C LYS A 413 -12.22 32.74 -5.50
N GLN A 414 -11.23 32.86 -4.62
CA GLN A 414 -10.69 34.15 -4.17
C GLN A 414 -10.02 34.94 -5.31
N LEU A 415 -9.39 34.24 -6.26
CA LEU A 415 -8.78 34.83 -7.45
C LEU A 415 -9.76 35.07 -8.60
N ALA A 416 -11.05 34.73 -8.42
CA ALA A 416 -12.08 34.76 -9.47
C ALA A 416 -11.70 33.93 -10.72
N LEU A 417 -11.07 32.77 -10.51
CA LEU A 417 -10.68 31.83 -11.56
C LEU A 417 -11.56 30.57 -11.53
N GLU A 418 -11.71 29.95 -12.70
CA GLU A 418 -12.43 28.68 -12.89
C GLU A 418 -11.72 27.52 -12.17
N GLU A 419 -12.51 26.64 -11.55
CA GLU A 419 -12.01 25.48 -10.77
C GLU A 419 -11.25 24.50 -11.67
N GLU A 420 -11.68 24.39 -12.93
CA GLU A 420 -11.14 23.57 -14.00
C GLU A 420 -9.71 23.95 -14.40
N ARG A 421 -9.23 25.15 -14.00
CA ARG A 421 -7.82 25.56 -14.24
C ARG A 421 -6.81 24.73 -13.46
N VAL A 422 -7.24 23.96 -12.45
CA VAL A 422 -6.35 23.07 -11.70
C VAL A 422 -6.91 21.65 -11.68
N GLN A 423 -6.16 20.71 -12.27
CA GLN A 423 -6.50 19.29 -12.26
C GLN A 423 -5.48 18.47 -11.48
N ILE A 424 -5.97 17.52 -10.70
CA ILE A 424 -5.16 16.50 -10.03
C ILE A 424 -5.50 15.16 -10.68
N VAL A 425 -4.50 14.49 -11.22
CA VAL A 425 -4.66 13.21 -11.92
C VAL A 425 -3.68 12.19 -11.35
N GLN A 426 -4.12 10.95 -11.28
CA GLN A 426 -3.27 9.83 -10.87
C GLN A 426 -3.07 8.89 -12.04
N ILE A 427 -1.82 8.64 -12.39
CA ILE A 427 -1.46 7.77 -13.50
C ILE A 427 -0.43 6.76 -13.00
N PRO A 428 -0.77 5.46 -12.99
CA PRO A 428 0.20 4.43 -12.67
C PRO A 428 1.21 4.26 -13.82
N LEU A 429 2.42 3.80 -13.52
CA LEU A 429 3.51 3.72 -14.51
C LEU A 429 3.17 2.85 -15.73
N ASN A 430 2.36 1.80 -15.54
CA ASN A 430 1.95 0.89 -16.62
C ASN A 430 0.87 1.47 -17.56
N GLU A 431 0.35 2.66 -17.27
CA GLU A 431 -0.62 3.40 -18.09
C GLU A 431 0.01 4.68 -18.67
N PHE A 432 1.30 4.60 -19.04
CA PHE A 432 2.07 5.74 -19.53
C PHE A 432 1.49 6.41 -20.79
N ASP A 433 0.75 5.64 -21.58
CA ASP A 433 0.04 6.09 -22.79
C ASP A 433 -1.10 7.06 -22.48
N LYS A 434 -1.73 6.95 -21.31
CA LYS A 434 -2.79 7.88 -20.88
C LYS A 434 -2.29 9.26 -20.50
N LEU A 435 -1.02 9.40 -20.09
CA LEU A 435 -0.49 10.69 -19.63
C LEU A 435 -0.55 11.75 -20.74
N PRO A 436 -0.06 11.50 -21.96
CA PRO A 436 -0.26 12.43 -23.08
C PRO A 436 -1.73 12.72 -23.41
N GLU A 437 -2.62 11.72 -23.32
CA GLU A 437 -4.05 11.90 -23.58
C GLU A 437 -4.68 12.87 -22.60
N VAL A 438 -4.43 12.69 -21.30
CA VAL A 438 -4.88 13.58 -20.23
C VAL A 438 -4.32 14.98 -20.41
N VAL A 439 -3.03 15.12 -20.72
CA VAL A 439 -2.41 16.43 -20.96
C VAL A 439 -3.03 17.15 -22.16
N ASN A 440 -3.35 16.42 -23.23
CA ASN A 440 -4.02 16.97 -24.40
C ASN A 440 -5.46 17.41 -24.06
N ALA A 441 -6.22 16.55 -23.41
CA ALA A 441 -7.59 16.86 -22.97
C ALA A 441 -7.62 18.10 -22.06
N PHE A 442 -6.70 18.18 -21.10
CA PHE A 442 -6.55 19.36 -20.25
C PHE A 442 -6.19 20.62 -21.05
N SER A 443 -5.30 20.49 -22.04
CA SER A 443 -4.95 21.61 -22.93
C SER A 443 -6.15 22.12 -23.72
N ASP A 444 -6.99 21.23 -24.23
CA ASP A 444 -8.19 21.57 -25.01
C ASP A 444 -9.25 22.22 -24.11
N GLU A 445 -9.41 21.73 -22.88
CA GLU A 445 -10.29 22.30 -21.87
C GLU A 445 -9.88 23.74 -21.50
N ILE A 446 -8.60 23.98 -21.22
CA ILE A 446 -8.10 25.34 -20.94
C ILE A 446 -8.25 26.26 -22.17
N GLU A 447 -8.06 25.75 -23.38
CA GLU A 447 -8.31 26.53 -24.61
C GLU A 447 -9.79 26.93 -24.72
N SER A 448 -10.72 26.10 -24.23
CA SER A 448 -12.16 26.41 -24.21
C SER A 448 -12.57 27.43 -23.14
N ILE A 449 -11.89 27.42 -21.98
CA ILE A 449 -12.11 28.39 -20.88
C ILE A 449 -11.54 29.75 -21.27
N GLY A 450 -10.42 29.76 -22.00
CA GLY A 450 -9.73 30.97 -22.42
C GLY A 450 -8.55 31.33 -21.51
N LEU A 451 -7.81 32.35 -21.95
CA LEU A 451 -6.57 32.77 -21.29
C LEU A 451 -6.84 33.28 -19.88
N ASN A 452 -5.86 33.10 -19.00
CA ASN A 452 -5.92 33.59 -17.63
C ASN A 452 -5.89 35.14 -17.62
N PRO A 453 -6.82 35.81 -16.91
CA PRO A 453 -6.90 37.27 -16.86
C PRO A 453 -5.68 37.95 -16.24
N PHE A 454 -4.82 37.22 -15.52
CA PHE A 454 -3.55 37.72 -14.99
C PHE A 454 -2.40 37.70 -16.01
N LYS A 455 -2.62 37.19 -17.23
CA LYS A 455 -1.60 37.21 -18.29
C LYS A 455 -1.38 38.66 -18.77
N GLY A 456 -0.12 39.07 -18.91
CA GLY A 456 0.27 40.40 -19.39
C GLY A 456 0.42 41.50 -18.31
N PHE A 457 0.16 41.19 -17.03
CA PHE A 457 0.24 42.12 -15.90
C PHE A 457 1.38 41.84 -14.92
#